data_AF-A0A7V9TCB3-F1
#
_entry.id   AF-A0A7V9TCB3-F1
#
_cell.length_a   1.000
_cell.length_b   1.000
_cell.length_c   1.000
_cell.angle_alpha   90.00
_cell.angle_beta   90.00
_cell.angle_gamma   90.00
#
_symmetry.space_group_name_H-M   'P 1'
#
loop_
_entity.id
_entity.type
_entity.pdbx_description
1 polymer ?
#
loop_
_entity_poly.entity_id
_entity_poly.type
_entity_poly.pdbx_seq_one_letter_code
_entity_poly.pdbx_strand_id
1 'polypeptide(L)'
;MKQSIYLETSVIGAYLDNGEPFRRDLTIRWWEHEMSEYRAVVSPLVGRELERVPEPHRTGYLKLVAPLEQIELTDEATILAEGYISRGIFHRKFIADALHVAVASFHKIDYLVTWNFGHLANVRRQARIRLFNTAAGFYVPMIVTPEFLVSES
;
A
#
# COMPACT_ATOMS: atom_id res chain seq x y z
N MET A 1 18.47 -4.28 10.46
CA MET A 1 17.16 -3.62 10.65
C MET A 1 16.15 -4.36 9.78
N LYS A 2 14.90 -4.52 10.24
CA LYS A 2 13.85 -5.12 9.42
C LYS A 2 13.52 -4.21 8.24
N GLN A 3 13.25 -4.80 7.08
CA GLN A 3 12.75 -4.04 5.94
C GLN A 3 11.36 -3.48 6.26
N SER A 4 11.04 -2.33 5.71
CA SER A 4 9.78 -1.63 5.94
C SER A 4 8.74 -1.99 4.89
N ILE A 5 7.52 -2.28 5.33
CA ILE A 5 6.39 -2.56 4.44
C ILE A 5 5.25 -1.60 4.75
N TYR A 6 4.68 -1.00 3.71
CA TYR A 6 3.48 -0.19 3.80
C TYR A 6 2.32 -0.93 3.18
N LEU A 7 1.29 -1.19 3.98
CA LEU A 7 0.10 -1.90 3.55
C LEU A 7 -0.94 -0.89 3.10
N GLU A 8 -1.23 -0.83 1.81
CA GLU A 8 -2.39 -0.07 1.35
C GLU A 8 -3.68 -0.87 1.55
N THR A 9 -4.81 -0.17 1.46
CA THR A 9 -6.13 -0.64 1.91
C THR A 9 -6.57 -1.97 1.29
N SER A 10 -6.19 -2.26 0.03
CA SER A 10 -6.61 -3.51 -0.61
C SER A 10 -5.99 -4.77 0.02
N VAL A 11 -4.81 -4.66 0.66
CA VAL A 11 -4.21 -5.76 1.44
C VAL A 11 -5.05 -6.06 2.68
N ILE A 12 -5.50 -5.01 3.38
CA ILE A 12 -6.36 -5.15 4.56
C ILE A 12 -7.72 -5.74 4.13
N GLY A 13 -8.28 -5.22 3.05
CA GLY A 13 -9.53 -5.71 2.47
C GLY A 13 -9.46 -7.18 2.08
N ALA A 14 -8.34 -7.65 1.54
CA ALA A 14 -8.18 -9.05 1.16
C ALA A 14 -8.24 -10.00 2.37
N TYR A 15 -7.81 -9.59 3.57
CA TYR A 15 -7.69 -10.48 4.74
C TYR A 15 -9.03 -11.11 5.18
N LEU A 16 -10.15 -10.39 5.03
CA LEU A 16 -11.49 -10.88 5.41
C LEU A 16 -12.42 -11.05 4.20
N ASP A 17 -11.91 -10.96 2.98
CA ASP A 17 -12.74 -10.99 1.77
C ASP A 17 -13.16 -12.42 1.40
N ASN A 18 -14.37 -12.79 1.81
CA ASN A 18 -14.96 -14.07 1.47
C ASN A 18 -15.38 -14.19 -0.02
N GLY A 19 -15.41 -13.08 -0.77
CA GLY A 19 -15.75 -13.06 -2.19
C GLY A 19 -14.60 -13.53 -3.10
N GLU A 20 -13.36 -13.44 -2.63
CA GLU A 20 -12.15 -13.84 -3.37
C GLU A 20 -11.27 -14.78 -2.52
N PRO A 21 -11.69 -16.04 -2.30
CA PRO A 21 -11.06 -16.94 -1.32
C PRO A 21 -9.57 -17.17 -1.55
N PHE A 22 -9.13 -17.27 -2.81
CA PHE A 22 -7.72 -17.45 -3.13
C PHE A 22 -6.86 -16.27 -2.66
N ARG A 23 -7.30 -15.03 -2.95
CA ARG A 23 -6.61 -13.81 -2.54
C ARG A 23 -6.59 -13.68 -1.02
N ARG A 24 -7.71 -13.99 -0.37
CA ARG A 24 -7.85 -13.99 1.08
C ARG A 24 -6.89 -14.99 1.73
N ASP A 25 -6.93 -16.24 1.31
CA ASP A 25 -6.14 -17.31 1.93
C ASP A 25 -4.63 -17.11 1.70
N LEU A 26 -4.24 -16.48 0.59
CA LEU A 26 -2.86 -16.06 0.38
C LEU A 26 -2.48 -14.93 1.34
N THR A 27 -3.33 -13.91 1.47
CA THR A 27 -3.09 -12.77 2.36
C THR A 27 -3.01 -13.20 3.82
N ILE A 28 -3.91 -14.08 4.28
CA ILE A 28 -3.89 -14.63 5.65
C ILE A 28 -2.58 -15.38 5.88
N ARG A 29 -2.20 -16.31 5.00
CA ARG A 29 -0.95 -17.07 5.16
C ARG A 29 0.27 -16.16 5.22
N TRP A 30 0.40 -15.24 4.27
CA TRP A 30 1.50 -14.28 4.28
C TRP A 30 1.49 -13.43 5.56
N TRP A 31 0.33 -12.93 5.97
CA TRP A 31 0.22 -12.09 7.15
C TRP A 31 0.60 -12.83 8.44
N GLU A 32 0.16 -14.07 8.60
CA GLU A 32 0.41 -14.87 9.81
C GLU A 32 1.86 -15.36 9.91
N HIS A 33 2.53 -15.59 8.77
CA HIS A 33 3.86 -16.19 8.74
C HIS A 33 5.01 -15.21 8.49
N GLU A 34 4.78 -14.13 7.74
CA GLU A 34 5.87 -13.28 7.23
C GLU A 34 5.90 -11.88 7.87
N MET A 35 4.76 -11.36 8.36
CA MET A 35 4.67 -10.00 8.90
C MET A 35 5.65 -9.72 10.05
N SER A 36 6.02 -10.75 10.83
CA SER A 36 7.00 -10.62 11.91
C SER A 36 8.38 -10.23 11.41
N GLU A 37 8.73 -10.49 10.15
CA GLU A 37 10.04 -10.20 9.59
C GLU A 37 10.19 -8.73 9.14
N TYR A 38 9.09 -8.00 9.09
CA TYR A 38 9.04 -6.63 8.60
C TYR A 38 8.70 -5.61 9.69
N ARG A 39 9.04 -4.35 9.45
CA ARG A 39 8.41 -3.21 10.11
C ARG A 39 7.18 -2.83 9.28
N ALA A 40 6.01 -3.31 9.71
CA ALA A 40 4.75 -3.05 9.04
C ALA A 40 4.13 -1.71 9.47
N VAL A 41 3.81 -0.88 8.49
CA VAL A 41 3.21 0.44 8.69
C VAL A 41 1.96 0.62 7.84
N VAL A 42 1.07 1.49 8.31
CA VAL A 42 -0.07 2.04 7.56
C VAL A 42 -0.12 3.55 7.77
N SER A 43 -1.00 4.25 7.07
CA SER A 43 -1.17 5.71 7.22
C SER A 43 -2.63 6.07 7.52
N PRO A 44 -2.91 7.31 7.98
CA PRO A 44 -4.28 7.80 8.13
C PRO A 44 -5.16 7.64 6.89
N LEU A 45 -4.57 7.61 5.68
CA LEU A 45 -5.32 7.34 4.45
C LEU A 45 -6.02 5.96 4.48
N VAL A 46 -5.33 4.93 4.96
CA VAL A 46 -5.88 3.57 5.08
C VAL A 46 -7.08 3.57 6.02
N GLY A 47 -6.95 4.20 7.19
CA GLY A 47 -8.07 4.34 8.14
C GLY A 47 -9.29 5.00 7.50
N ARG A 48 -9.11 6.13 6.81
CA ARG A 48 -10.20 6.87 6.12
C ARG A 48 -10.88 6.04 5.03
N GLU A 49 -10.13 5.19 4.33
CA GLU A 49 -10.70 4.31 3.30
C GLU A 49 -11.47 3.15 3.92
N LEU A 50 -10.93 2.56 5.00
CA LEU A 50 -11.60 1.50 5.75
C LEU A 50 -12.90 1.99 6.41
N GLU A 51 -12.94 3.22 6.92
CA GLU A 51 -14.15 3.82 7.50
C GLU A 51 -15.33 3.90 6.51
N ARG A 52 -15.04 3.97 5.21
CA ARG A 52 -16.04 3.99 4.12
C ARG A 52 -16.53 2.59 3.73
N VAL A 53 -15.87 1.54 4.19
CA VAL A 53 -16.32 0.17 3.96
C VAL A 53 -17.61 -0.07 4.76
N PRO A 54 -18.62 -0.73 4.18
CA PRO A 54 -19.82 -1.10 4.93
C PRO A 54 -19.54 -2.22 5.94
N GLU A 55 -20.38 -2.30 6.98
CA GLU A 55 -20.42 -3.50 7.84
C GLU A 55 -20.88 -4.72 7.03
N PRO A 56 -20.46 -5.94 7.42
CA PRO A 56 -19.74 -6.30 8.66
C PRO A 56 -18.20 -6.20 8.58
N HIS A 57 -17.63 -5.81 7.44
CA HIS A 57 -16.18 -5.91 7.25
C HIS A 57 -15.39 -4.77 7.91
N ARG A 58 -15.93 -3.55 7.93
CA ARG A 58 -15.26 -2.36 8.45
C ARG A 58 -14.70 -2.55 9.87
N THR A 59 -15.53 -3.02 10.79
CA THR A 59 -15.09 -3.21 12.19
C THR A 59 -13.94 -4.22 12.28
N GLY A 60 -13.96 -5.28 11.48
CA GLY A 60 -12.87 -6.26 11.39
C GLY A 60 -11.58 -5.63 10.85
N TYR A 61 -11.66 -4.88 9.75
CA TYR A 61 -10.50 -4.24 9.15
C TYR A 61 -9.86 -3.18 10.05
N LEU A 62 -10.65 -2.34 10.71
CA LEU A 62 -10.13 -1.34 11.65
C LEU A 62 -9.41 -1.98 12.84
N LYS A 63 -9.91 -3.12 13.34
CA LYS A 63 -9.23 -3.90 14.38
C LYS A 63 -7.91 -4.50 13.89
N LEU A 64 -7.85 -4.94 12.63
CA LEU A 64 -6.65 -5.53 12.03
C LEU A 64 -5.51 -4.51 11.91
N VAL A 65 -5.81 -3.25 11.60
CA VAL A 65 -4.80 -2.19 11.44
C VAL A 65 -4.46 -1.42 12.72
N ALA A 66 -5.32 -1.49 13.74
CA ALA A 66 -5.11 -0.80 15.02
C ALA A 66 -3.75 -1.07 15.70
N PRO A 67 -3.18 -2.30 15.69
CA PRO A 67 -1.88 -2.55 16.29
C PRO A 67 -0.70 -2.16 15.39
N LEU A 68 -0.92 -1.80 14.13
CA LEU A 68 0.15 -1.47 13.19
C LEU A 68 0.66 -0.04 13.43
N GLU A 69 1.94 0.16 13.14
CA GLU A 69 2.55 1.48 13.25
C GLU A 69 1.91 2.46 12.24
N GLN A 70 1.56 3.64 12.73
CA GLN A 70 0.94 4.70 11.94
C GLN A 70 1.99 5.73 11.52
N ILE A 71 2.23 5.84 10.21
CA ILE A 71 3.07 6.90 9.64
C ILE A 71 2.23 8.09 9.18
N GLU A 72 2.80 9.28 9.28
CA GLU A 72 2.08 10.52 8.99
C GLU A 72 1.76 10.68 7.49
N LEU A 73 0.59 11.24 7.20
CA LEU A 73 0.27 11.75 5.88
C LEU A 73 0.68 13.23 5.82
N THR A 74 1.85 13.50 5.26
CA THR A 74 2.44 14.85 5.25
C THR A 74 2.00 15.68 4.03
N ASP A 75 2.22 16.99 4.12
CA ASP A 75 1.98 17.91 2.99
C ASP A 75 2.94 17.60 1.84
N GLU A 76 4.18 17.20 2.12
CA GLU A 76 5.14 16.80 1.09
C GLU A 76 4.70 15.55 0.33
N ALA A 77 4.15 14.54 1.04
CA ALA A 77 3.56 13.38 0.40
C ALA A 77 2.34 13.78 -0.47
N THR A 78 1.54 14.75 0.00
CA THR A 78 0.40 15.27 -0.77
C THR A 78 0.86 15.99 -2.04
N ILE A 79 1.88 16.84 -1.94
CA ILE A 79 2.49 17.55 -3.08
C ILE A 79 3.09 16.54 -4.08
N LEU A 80 3.76 15.50 -3.59
CA LEU A 80 4.32 14.44 -4.43
C LEU A 80 3.22 13.68 -5.20
N ALA A 81 2.11 13.35 -4.53
CA ALA A 81 0.97 12.72 -5.18
C ALA A 81 0.36 13.61 -6.28
N GLU A 82 0.20 14.91 -6.01
CA GLU A 82 -0.25 15.88 -7.02
C GLU A 82 0.75 15.99 -8.18
N GLY A 83 2.05 15.87 -7.90
CA GLY A 83 3.11 15.71 -8.91
C GLY A 83 2.84 14.55 -9.85
N TYR A 84 2.45 13.38 -9.33
CA TYR A 84 2.09 12.23 -10.16
C TYR A 84 0.87 12.49 -11.05
N ILE A 85 -0.13 13.21 -10.55
CA ILE A 85 -1.31 13.60 -11.32
C ILE A 85 -0.92 14.57 -12.45
N SER A 86 -0.13 15.60 -12.14
CA SER A 86 0.29 16.61 -13.12
C SER A 86 1.10 16.02 -14.28
N ARG A 87 1.86 14.94 -14.02
CA ARG A 87 2.61 14.19 -15.06
C ARG A 87 1.79 13.08 -15.72
N GLY A 88 0.51 12.99 -15.41
CA GLY A 88 -0.42 12.02 -15.97
C GLY A 88 -0.08 10.57 -15.62
N ILE A 89 0.68 10.31 -14.56
CA ILE A 89 1.02 8.95 -14.08
C ILE A 89 -0.23 8.30 -13.51
N PHE A 90 -0.97 9.09 -12.72
CA PHE A 90 -2.29 8.75 -12.21
C PHE A 90 -3.30 9.74 -12.81
N HIS A 91 -4.52 9.26 -13.04
CA HIS A 91 -5.64 10.15 -13.32
C HIS A 91 -6.12 10.76 -12.00
N ARG A 92 -6.60 12.01 -11.99
CA ARG A 92 -7.14 12.70 -10.80
C ARG A 92 -8.10 11.87 -9.94
N LYS A 93 -8.93 11.02 -10.55
CA LYS A 93 -9.89 10.15 -9.85
C LYS A 93 -9.23 9.04 -9.02
N PHE A 94 -7.95 8.76 -9.26
CA PHE A 94 -7.12 7.80 -8.55
C PHE A 94 -6.08 8.49 -7.64
N ILE A 95 -6.44 9.64 -7.06
CA ILE A 95 -5.56 10.39 -6.16
C ILE A 95 -5.20 9.59 -4.90
N ALA A 96 -6.09 8.73 -4.39
CA ALA A 96 -5.79 7.87 -3.25
C ALA A 96 -4.64 6.90 -3.54
N ASP A 97 -4.68 6.22 -4.70
CA ASP A 97 -3.57 5.36 -5.15
C ASP A 97 -2.25 6.16 -5.28
N ALA A 98 -2.32 7.39 -5.82
CA ALA A 98 -1.15 8.26 -5.93
C ALA A 98 -0.59 8.65 -4.55
N LEU A 99 -1.46 8.89 -3.56
CA LEU A 99 -1.08 9.18 -2.18
C LEU A 99 -0.42 7.98 -1.50
N HIS A 100 -0.90 6.74 -1.69
CA HIS A 100 -0.23 5.56 -1.16
C HIS A 100 1.23 5.46 -1.64
N VAL A 101 1.47 5.67 -2.93
CA VAL A 101 2.82 5.69 -3.51
C VAL A 101 3.65 6.83 -2.94
N ALA A 102 3.06 8.03 -2.82
CA ALA A 102 3.77 9.20 -2.35
C ALA A 102 4.16 9.08 -0.88
N VAL A 103 3.27 8.56 -0.03
CA VAL A 103 3.54 8.26 1.38
C VAL A 103 4.68 7.25 1.50
N ALA A 104 4.61 6.14 0.76
CA ALA A 104 5.68 5.14 0.76
C ALA A 104 7.03 5.74 0.27
N SER A 105 7.00 6.60 -0.73
CA SER A 105 8.20 7.26 -1.27
C SER A 105 8.78 8.29 -0.31
N PHE A 106 7.95 9.11 0.34
CA PHE A 106 8.38 10.14 1.28
C PHE A 106 9.02 9.53 2.53
N HIS A 107 8.37 8.51 3.10
CA HIS A 107 8.86 7.78 4.29
C HIS A 107 9.93 6.74 3.98
N LYS A 108 10.38 6.65 2.72
CA LYS A 108 11.41 5.71 2.24
C LYS A 108 11.10 4.25 2.59
N ILE A 109 9.85 3.86 2.39
CA ILE A 109 9.39 2.50 2.65
C ILE A 109 9.91 1.56 1.57
N ASP A 110 10.50 0.44 1.98
CA ASP A 110 11.11 -0.53 1.06
C ASP A 110 10.08 -1.17 0.14
N TYR A 111 8.95 -1.62 0.69
CA TYR A 111 7.87 -2.24 -0.08
C TYR A 111 6.51 -1.56 0.15
N LEU A 112 5.86 -1.14 -0.94
CA LEU A 112 4.43 -0.82 -0.96
C LEU A 112 3.68 -2.09 -1.39
N VAL A 113 3.00 -2.72 -0.43
CA VAL A 113 2.31 -4.00 -0.62
C VAL A 113 0.88 -3.73 -1.09
N THR A 114 0.45 -4.36 -2.18
CA THR A 114 -0.84 -4.07 -2.81
C THR A 114 -1.48 -5.27 -3.51
N TRP A 115 -2.82 -5.33 -3.54
CA TRP A 115 -3.60 -6.16 -4.48
C TRP A 115 -4.25 -5.35 -5.62
N ASN A 116 -3.97 -4.05 -5.73
CA ASN A 116 -4.54 -3.19 -6.76
C ASN A 116 -3.80 -3.38 -8.10
N PHE A 117 -4.13 -4.46 -8.81
CA PHE A 117 -3.56 -4.79 -10.12
C PHE A 117 -3.88 -3.77 -11.22
N GLY A 118 -5.02 -3.08 -11.11
CA GLY A 118 -5.46 -2.10 -12.10
C GLY A 118 -4.65 -0.81 -12.08
N HIS A 119 -4.08 -0.44 -10.94
CA HIS A 119 -3.43 0.85 -10.76
C HIS A 119 -2.02 0.71 -10.20
N LEU A 120 -1.84 0.19 -8.99
CA LEU A 120 -0.55 0.17 -8.29
C LEU A 120 0.38 -0.93 -8.80
N ALA A 121 -0.10 -2.17 -8.89
CA ALA A 121 0.72 -3.29 -9.36
C ALA A 121 0.98 -3.26 -10.87
N ASN A 122 0.40 -2.31 -11.61
CA ASN A 122 0.57 -2.21 -13.05
C ASN A 122 2.02 -1.82 -13.40
N VAL A 123 2.76 -2.75 -14.03
CA VAL A 123 4.19 -2.57 -14.37
C VAL A 123 4.50 -1.32 -15.20
N ARG A 124 3.60 -0.92 -16.10
CA ARG A 124 3.78 0.31 -16.90
C ARG A 124 3.66 1.54 -16.02
N ARG A 125 2.77 1.54 -15.03
CA ARG A 125 2.66 2.62 -14.05
C ARG A 125 3.87 2.65 -13.13
N GLN A 126 4.29 1.50 -12.60
CA GLN A 126 5.49 1.40 -11.75
C GLN A 126 6.74 1.97 -12.45
N ALA A 127 6.94 1.68 -13.74
CA ALA A 127 8.03 2.24 -14.52
C ALA A 127 7.97 3.78 -14.60
N ARG A 128 6.77 4.36 -14.77
CA ARG A 128 6.56 5.81 -14.80
C ARG A 128 6.78 6.45 -13.43
N ILE A 129 6.33 5.81 -12.35
CA ILE A 129 6.58 6.22 -10.96
C ILE A 129 8.09 6.26 -10.71
N ARG A 130 8.79 5.16 -11.04
CA ARG A 130 10.25 5.05 -10.89
C ARG A 130 10.97 6.18 -11.61
N LEU A 131 10.65 6.40 -12.89
CA LEU A 131 11.26 7.47 -13.69
C LEU A 131 11.05 8.84 -13.04
N PHE A 132 9.81 9.14 -12.64
CA PHE A 132 9.49 10.43 -12.04
C PHE A 132 10.16 10.63 -10.68
N ASN A 133 10.04 9.65 -9.77
CA ASN A 133 10.64 9.73 -8.44
C ASN A 133 12.16 9.89 -8.52
N THR A 134 12.83 9.08 -9.35
CA THR A 134 14.27 9.19 -9.56
C THR A 134 14.66 10.57 -10.09
N ALA A 135 13.95 11.09 -11.10
CA ALA A 135 14.23 12.42 -11.65
C ALA A 135 13.99 13.56 -10.63
N ALA A 136 13.05 13.37 -9.71
CA ALA A 136 12.70 14.34 -8.68
C ALA A 136 13.46 14.12 -7.34
N GLY A 137 14.34 13.12 -7.26
CA GLY A 137 15.13 12.83 -6.05
C GLY A 137 14.37 12.13 -4.92
N PHE A 138 13.19 11.57 -5.19
CA PHE A 138 12.40 10.81 -4.22
C PHE A 138 12.77 9.31 -4.22
N TYR A 139 12.56 8.66 -3.07
CA TYR A 139 12.71 7.21 -2.96
C TYR A 139 11.75 6.47 -3.88
N VAL A 140 12.14 5.29 -4.36
CA VAL A 140 11.27 4.44 -5.19
C VAL A 140 10.94 3.19 -4.40
N PRO A 141 9.77 3.11 -3.75
CA PRO A 141 9.35 1.88 -3.10
C PRO A 141 9.20 0.77 -4.14
N MET A 142 9.54 -0.46 -3.77
CA MET A 142 9.20 -1.61 -4.59
C MET A 142 7.71 -1.89 -4.40
N ILE A 143 6.93 -1.87 -5.47
CA ILE A 143 5.48 -2.11 -5.41
C ILE A 143 5.24 -3.59 -5.71
N VAL A 144 4.78 -4.33 -4.71
CA VAL A 144 4.69 -5.79 -4.73
C VAL A 144 3.35 -6.27 -4.20
N THR A 145 2.98 -7.49 -4.56
CA THR A 145 1.86 -8.21 -3.96
C THR A 145 2.37 -9.13 -2.85
N PRO A 146 1.54 -9.53 -1.87
CA PRO A 146 1.97 -10.37 -0.75
C PRO A 146 2.71 -11.66 -1.15
N GLU A 147 2.36 -12.27 -2.27
CA GLU A 147 2.99 -13.51 -2.75
C GLU A 147 4.48 -13.37 -3.09
N PHE A 148 4.99 -12.16 -3.31
CA PHE A 148 6.42 -11.93 -3.55
C PHE A 148 7.22 -11.68 -2.26
N LEU A 149 6.57 -11.70 -1.11
CA LEU A 149 7.18 -11.45 0.20
C LEU A 149 7.17 -12.69 1.10
N VAL A 150 7.16 -13.88 0.50
CA VAL A 150 7.25 -15.17 1.19
C VAL A 150 8.70 -15.63 1.28
N SER A 151 9.08 -16.20 2.42
CA SER A 151 10.43 -16.73 2.63
C SER A 151 10.60 -18.08 1.91
N GLU A 152 11.77 -18.33 1.31
CA GLU A 152 12.12 -19.67 0.83
C GLU A 152 12.33 -20.59 2.05
N SER A 153 11.55 -21.67 2.12
CA SER A 153 11.64 -22.71 3.16
C SER A 153 12.81 -23.67 2.93
#